data_AF-A0AAV9C603-F1
#
_entry.id   AF-A0AAV9C603-F1
#
_cell.length_a   1.000
_cell.length_b   1.000
_cell.length_c   1.000
_cell.angle_alpha   90.00
_cell.angle_beta   90.00
_cell.angle_gamma   90.00
#
_symmetry.space_group_name_H-M   'P 1'
#
loop_
_entity.id
_entity.type
_entity.pdbx_description
1 polymer ?
#
loop_
_entity_poly.entity_id
_entity_poly.type
_entity_poly.pdbx_seq_one_letter_code
_entity_poly.pdbx_strand_id
1 'polypeptide(L)'
;MVIIFPFDIFYLSSRYYLLKTLWRIMFPLQAITFADFFVADILTSMSKVFSDLERSVCRMVNQQVATIAWFEADSICGSHSVAIPVVLVLPYLFRFFQCIRQYKDTKEKTCLLNALKYSTAVPVIFLSATKYHVLPDSWTNFYRPLWLLSSMINSLYSFYWDVTRDWDLSVFSRISSSKIHIFVQPYCMEDNGYIIGLS
;
A
#
# COMPACT_ATOMS: atom_id res chain seq x y z
N MET A 1 -11.44 -2.77 16.89
CA MET A 1 -11.99 -2.63 18.26
C MET A 1 -10.97 -2.07 19.25
N VAL A 2 -9.69 -2.46 19.26
CA VAL A 2 -8.69 -1.92 20.21
C VAL A 2 -8.20 -0.50 19.85
N ILE A 3 -8.10 -0.14 18.56
CA ILE A 3 -7.53 1.15 18.12
C ILE A 3 -8.48 2.35 18.36
N ILE A 4 -9.79 2.11 18.36
CA ILE A 4 -10.85 3.14 18.45
C ILE A 4 -11.47 3.18 19.86
N PHE A 5 -10.98 2.37 20.79
CA PHE A 5 -11.56 2.30 22.13
C PHE A 5 -11.20 3.57 22.94
N PRO A 6 -12.18 4.34 23.43
CA PRO A 6 -11.96 5.67 24.02
C PRO A 6 -11.51 5.64 25.49
N PHE A 7 -11.37 4.47 26.10
CA PHE A 7 -10.98 4.32 27.51
C PHE A 7 -9.46 4.17 27.67
N ASP A 8 -8.92 4.72 28.77
CA ASP A 8 -7.49 4.69 29.22
C ASP A 8 -6.94 3.30 29.56
N ILE A 9 -7.57 2.25 29.05
CA ILE A 9 -7.19 0.87 29.28
C ILE A 9 -6.54 0.36 27.99
N PHE A 10 -5.31 -0.14 28.11
CA PHE A 10 -4.37 -0.59 27.06
C PHE A 10 -3.63 0.51 26.25
N TYR A 11 -2.58 1.08 26.83
CA TYR A 11 -1.51 1.84 26.15
C TYR A 11 -1.97 3.02 25.28
N LEU A 12 -2.65 3.99 25.89
CA LEU A 12 -3.21 5.19 25.24
C LEU A 12 -2.17 5.99 24.42
N SER A 13 -0.96 6.19 24.95
CA SER A 13 0.11 6.92 24.26
C SER A 13 0.49 6.30 22.91
N SER A 14 0.51 4.96 22.82
CA SER A 14 0.81 4.25 21.58
C SER A 14 -0.31 4.39 20.54
N ARG A 15 -1.58 4.44 20.97
CA ARG A 15 -2.72 4.66 20.07
C ARG A 15 -2.73 6.07 19.47
N TYR A 16 -2.50 7.09 20.31
CA TYR A 16 -2.38 8.47 19.82
C TYR A 16 -1.20 8.62 18.86
N TYR A 17 -0.07 7.96 19.15
CA TYR A 17 1.07 7.94 18.22
C TYR A 17 0.70 7.29 16.88
N LEU A 18 0.03 6.14 16.90
CA LEU A 18 -0.44 5.46 15.69
C LEU A 18 -1.43 6.33 14.89
N LEU A 19 -2.44 6.91 15.54
CA LEU A 19 -3.43 7.77 14.90
C LEU A 19 -2.81 9.03 14.30
N LYS A 20 -1.86 9.65 15.01
CA LYS A 20 -1.08 10.78 14.49
C LYS A 20 -0.25 10.37 13.27
N THR A 21 0.37 9.20 13.30
CA THR A 21 1.11 8.64 12.16
C THR A 21 0.20 8.37 10.96
N LEU A 22 -0.98 7.76 11.16
CA LEU A 22 -1.98 7.57 10.10
C LEU A 22 -2.45 8.90 9.50
N TRP A 23 -2.67 9.92 10.33
CA TRP A 23 -3.02 11.25 9.86
C TRP A 23 -1.92 11.87 8.99
N ARG A 24 -0.65 11.77 9.40
CA ARG A 24 0.50 12.23 8.60
C ARG A 24 0.66 11.45 7.29
N ILE A 25 0.32 10.17 7.26
CA ILE A 25 0.33 9.35 6.05
C ILE A 25 -0.72 9.84 5.05
N MET A 26 -1.95 10.15 5.52
CA MET A 26 -3.01 10.67 4.64
C MET A 26 -2.68 12.07 4.09
N PHE A 27 -1.99 12.90 4.88
CA PHE A 27 -1.61 14.25 4.50
C PHE A 27 -0.09 14.46 4.64
N PRO A 28 0.72 14.07 3.63
CA PRO A 28 2.18 14.17 3.67
C PRO A 28 2.68 15.61 3.44
N LEU A 29 2.28 16.52 4.34
CA LEU A 29 2.65 17.94 4.33
C LEU A 29 3.99 18.20 5.03
N GLN A 30 4.39 17.29 5.92
CA GLN A 30 5.62 17.39 6.72
C GLN A 30 6.70 16.45 6.18
N ALA A 31 7.94 16.61 6.66
CA ALA A 31 9.02 15.66 6.39
C ALA A 31 8.62 14.26 6.89
N ILE A 32 8.92 13.25 6.09
CA ILE A 32 8.48 11.88 6.32
C ILE A 32 9.44 11.23 7.32
N THR A 33 8.90 10.68 8.40
CA THR A 33 9.68 9.94 9.40
C THR A 33 9.71 8.45 9.08
N PHE A 34 10.68 7.71 9.65
CA PHE A 34 10.76 6.25 9.47
C PHE A 34 9.48 5.53 9.86
N ALA A 35 8.81 5.96 10.94
CA ALA A 35 7.56 5.38 11.37
C ALA A 35 6.42 5.60 10.35
N ASP A 36 6.34 6.79 9.74
CA ASP A 36 5.35 7.08 8.69
C ASP A 36 5.60 6.21 7.45
N PHE A 37 6.87 6.02 7.09
CA PHE A 37 7.27 5.08 6.05
C PHE A 37 6.81 3.67 6.44
N PHE A 38 7.33 3.08 7.50
CA PHE A 38 7.07 1.69 7.90
C PHE A 38 5.58 1.36 8.00
N VAL A 39 4.78 2.19 8.68
CA VAL A 39 3.34 1.99 8.82
C VAL A 39 2.65 2.05 7.46
N ALA A 40 3.03 2.96 6.57
CA ALA A 40 2.44 3.02 5.25
C ALA A 40 2.78 1.78 4.38
N ASP A 41 3.90 1.08 4.62
CA ASP A 41 4.19 -0.19 3.90
C ASP A 41 3.23 -1.27 4.35
N ILE A 42 3.03 -1.35 5.67
CA ILE A 42 2.07 -2.27 6.28
C ILE A 42 0.67 -1.99 5.72
N LEU A 43 0.28 -0.73 5.57
CA LEU A 43 -1.02 -0.40 4.96
C LEU A 43 -1.13 -0.90 3.51
N THR A 44 -0.06 -0.80 2.71
CA THR A 44 -0.07 -1.32 1.33
C THR A 44 -0.20 -2.84 1.27
N SER A 45 0.47 -3.57 2.17
CA SER A 45 0.33 -5.04 2.25
C SER A 45 -1.03 -5.48 2.80
N MET A 46 -1.67 -4.66 3.63
CA MET A 46 -3.01 -4.90 4.17
C MET A 46 -4.16 -4.43 3.25
N SER A 47 -3.86 -3.83 2.09
CA SER A 47 -4.87 -3.28 1.17
C SER A 47 -5.98 -4.28 0.82
N LYS A 48 -5.62 -5.52 0.45
CA LYS A 48 -6.60 -6.60 0.20
C LYS A 48 -7.40 -6.97 1.45
N VAL A 49 -6.75 -7.03 2.61
CA VAL A 49 -7.42 -7.33 3.87
C VAL A 49 -8.49 -6.28 4.18
N PHE A 50 -8.22 -4.99 3.92
CA PHE A 50 -9.20 -3.93 4.10
C PHE A 50 -10.37 -4.05 3.11
N SER A 51 -10.11 -4.43 1.86
CA SER A 51 -11.15 -4.71 0.87
C SER A 51 -12.05 -5.87 1.30
N ASP A 52 -11.47 -6.98 1.78
CA ASP A 52 -12.24 -8.14 2.23
C ASP A 52 -13.02 -7.85 3.51
N LEU A 53 -12.44 -7.03 4.41
CA LEU A 53 -13.10 -6.56 5.61
C LEU A 53 -14.31 -5.67 5.28
N GLU A 54 -14.18 -4.74 4.33
CA GLU A 54 -15.30 -3.90 3.85
C GLU A 54 -16.46 -4.77 3.37
N ARG A 55 -16.17 -5.74 2.50
CA ARG A 55 -17.17 -6.67 1.96
C ARG A 55 -17.84 -7.50 3.06
N SER A 56 -17.05 -7.95 4.03
CA SER A 56 -17.53 -8.75 5.16
C SER A 56 -18.43 -7.94 6.10
N VAL A 57 -17.99 -6.73 6.47
CA VAL A 57 -18.76 -5.81 7.33
C VAL A 57 -20.06 -5.40 6.65
N CYS A 58 -20.02 -5.07 5.36
CA CYS A 58 -21.22 -4.73 4.59
C CYS A 58 -22.26 -5.86 4.64
N ARG A 59 -21.83 -7.12 4.44
CA ARG A 59 -22.72 -8.29 4.52
C ARG A 59 -23.26 -8.55 5.92
N MET A 60 -22.45 -8.33 6.96
CA MET A 60 -22.89 -8.46 8.37
C MET A 60 -23.95 -7.42 8.73
N VAL A 61 -23.74 -6.15 8.38
CA VAL A 61 -24.68 -5.05 8.69
C VAL A 61 -26.01 -5.23 7.96
N ASN A 62 -25.98 -5.71 6.72
CA ASN A 62 -27.19 -5.97 5.94
C ASN A 62 -27.85 -7.33 6.25
N GLN A 63 -27.38 -8.05 7.28
CA GLN A 63 -27.91 -9.35 7.71
C GLN A 63 -27.86 -10.45 6.60
N GLN A 64 -26.94 -10.34 5.65
CA GLN A 64 -26.81 -11.22 4.48
C GLN A 64 -25.93 -12.47 4.74
N VAL A 65 -25.69 -12.81 6.01
CA VAL A 65 -24.70 -13.84 6.41
C VAL A 65 -25.26 -15.27 6.29
N ALA A 66 -26.58 -15.47 6.18
CA ALA A 66 -27.20 -16.80 6.20
C ALA A 66 -28.51 -16.97 5.38
N THR A 67 -28.80 -16.10 4.42
CA THR A 67 -30.06 -16.10 3.65
C THR A 67 -29.88 -16.44 2.16
N ILE A 68 -30.91 -17.00 1.52
CA ILE A 68 -31.00 -17.26 0.06
C ILE A 68 -30.76 -15.97 -0.78
N ALA A 69 -30.91 -14.80 -0.16
CA ALA A 69 -30.50 -13.49 -0.70
C ALA A 69 -28.99 -13.35 -1.00
N TRP A 70 -28.17 -14.39 -0.79
CA TRP A 70 -26.77 -14.45 -1.23
C TRP A 70 -26.58 -14.09 -2.70
N PHE A 71 -27.58 -14.38 -3.56
CA PHE A 71 -27.58 -14.04 -4.99
C PHE A 71 -28.09 -12.61 -5.30
N GLU A 72 -28.99 -12.05 -4.49
CA GLU A 72 -29.53 -10.67 -4.65
C GLU A 72 -28.67 -9.60 -3.95
N ALA A 73 -27.82 -10.02 -2.99
CA ALA A 73 -26.92 -9.19 -2.21
C ALA A 73 -25.79 -8.52 -3.02
N ASP A 74 -25.54 -8.98 -4.25
CA ASP A 74 -24.56 -8.37 -5.16
C ASP A 74 -24.98 -6.99 -5.67
N SER A 75 -26.19 -6.52 -5.33
CA SER A 75 -26.64 -5.15 -5.64
C SER A 75 -26.22 -4.09 -4.60
N ILE A 76 -26.17 -4.43 -3.31
CA ILE A 76 -25.90 -3.45 -2.22
C ILE A 76 -24.44 -3.54 -1.73
N CYS A 77 -23.95 -4.76 -1.47
CA CYS A 77 -22.59 -5.04 -0.97
C CYS A 77 -21.75 -5.81 -2.01
N GLY A 78 -22.04 -5.55 -3.29
CA GLY A 78 -21.53 -6.31 -4.40
C GLY A 78 -20.26 -5.77 -5.03
N SER A 79 -19.74 -6.56 -5.96
CA SER A 79 -18.49 -6.29 -6.69
C SER A 79 -18.53 -5.04 -7.59
N HIS A 80 -19.70 -4.42 -7.75
CA HIS A 80 -19.89 -3.14 -8.44
C HIS A 80 -19.65 -1.91 -7.54
N SER A 81 -19.46 -2.10 -6.23
CA SER A 81 -19.19 -0.99 -5.33
C SER A 81 -17.85 -0.33 -5.67
N VAL A 82 -17.89 0.99 -5.91
CA VAL A 82 -16.70 1.83 -6.10
C VAL A 82 -15.86 1.91 -4.81
N ALA A 83 -16.43 1.58 -3.65
CA ALA A 83 -15.72 1.58 -2.38
C ALA A 83 -14.56 0.57 -2.37
N ILE A 84 -14.74 -0.60 -2.99
CA ILE A 84 -13.74 -1.67 -3.03
C ILE A 84 -12.42 -1.20 -3.69
N PRO A 85 -12.41 -0.72 -4.95
CA PRO A 85 -11.19 -0.25 -5.58
C PRO A 85 -10.62 1.01 -4.90
N VAL A 86 -11.46 1.85 -4.29
CA VAL A 86 -10.98 3.01 -3.53
C VAL A 86 -10.19 2.57 -2.30
N VAL A 87 -10.73 1.66 -1.49
CA VAL A 87 -10.04 1.11 -0.31
C VAL A 87 -8.74 0.40 -0.71
N LEU A 88 -8.73 -0.30 -1.85
CA LEU A 88 -7.53 -0.95 -2.38
C LEU A 88 -6.46 0.06 -2.82
N VAL A 89 -6.83 1.13 -3.53
CA VAL A 89 -5.87 2.05 -4.15
C VAL A 89 -5.31 3.08 -3.18
N LEU A 90 -6.06 3.45 -2.14
CA LEU A 90 -5.69 4.51 -1.21
C LEU A 90 -4.31 4.31 -0.54
N PRO A 91 -3.96 3.13 0.01
CA PRO A 91 -2.63 2.90 0.58
C PRO A 91 -1.49 3.13 -0.42
N TYR A 92 -1.68 2.71 -1.68
CA TYR A 92 -0.69 2.89 -2.75
C TYR A 92 -0.52 4.37 -3.11
N LEU A 93 -1.62 5.14 -3.15
CA LEU A 93 -1.56 6.58 -3.40
C LEU A 93 -0.86 7.33 -2.27
N PHE A 94 -1.12 7.00 -1.01
CA PHE A 94 -0.41 7.60 0.12
C PHE A 94 1.09 7.37 0.02
N ARG A 95 1.51 6.13 -0.28
CA ARG A 95 2.93 5.81 -0.52
C ARG A 95 3.52 6.55 -1.71
N PHE A 96 2.78 6.65 -2.81
CA PHE A 96 3.19 7.41 -3.99
C PHE A 96 3.45 8.88 -3.65
N PHE A 97 2.52 9.55 -2.98
CA PHE A 97 2.66 10.95 -2.61
C PHE A 97 3.77 11.18 -1.58
N GLN A 98 3.95 10.25 -0.63
CA GLN A 98 5.08 10.28 0.29
C GLN A 98 6.41 10.22 -0.46
N CYS A 99 6.57 9.27 -1.40
CA CYS A 99 7.79 9.14 -2.19
C CYS A 99 8.07 10.39 -3.05
N ILE A 100 7.03 11.02 -3.62
CA ILE A 100 7.17 12.29 -4.36
C ILE A 100 7.57 13.44 -3.42
N ARG A 101 6.95 13.54 -2.24
CA ARG A 101 7.28 14.58 -1.26
C ARG A 101 8.75 14.45 -0.84
N GLN A 102 9.18 13.23 -0.55
CA GLN A 102 10.55 12.92 -0.19
C GLN A 102 11.52 13.27 -1.32
N TYR A 103 11.20 12.94 -2.57
CA TYR A 103 11.99 13.37 -3.72
C TYR A 103 12.08 14.89 -3.84
N LYS A 104 11.01 15.63 -3.51
CA LYS A 104 11.08 17.10 -3.52
C LYS A 104 12.05 17.66 -2.48
N ASP A 105 12.13 17.01 -1.32
CA ASP A 105 12.99 17.43 -0.20
C ASP A 105 14.46 17.02 -0.40
N THR A 106 14.73 15.76 -0.79
CA THR A 106 16.10 15.23 -0.89
C THR A 106 16.68 15.24 -2.29
N LYS A 107 15.84 15.34 -3.33
CA LYS A 107 16.23 15.20 -4.76
C LYS A 107 16.82 13.85 -5.16
N GLU A 108 16.67 12.84 -4.30
CA GLU A 108 17.20 11.50 -4.55
C GLU A 108 16.37 10.70 -5.54
N LYS A 109 16.97 10.28 -6.66
CA LYS A 109 16.26 9.58 -7.75
C LYS A 109 15.64 8.25 -7.31
N THR A 110 16.21 7.58 -6.32
CA THR A 110 15.68 6.32 -5.77
C THR A 110 14.26 6.51 -5.23
N CYS A 111 13.97 7.67 -4.64
CA CYS A 111 12.63 7.99 -4.14
C CYS A 111 11.59 8.10 -5.28
N LEU A 112 11.99 8.63 -6.45
CA LEU A 112 11.11 8.66 -7.63
C LEU A 112 10.87 7.27 -8.22
N LEU A 113 11.89 6.40 -8.22
CA LEU A 113 11.73 5.01 -8.65
C LEU A 113 10.78 4.24 -7.72
N ASN A 114 10.87 4.50 -6.41
CA ASN A 114 9.91 3.92 -5.45
C ASN A 114 8.49 4.45 -5.67
N ALA A 115 8.32 5.74 -5.97
CA ALA A 115 7.02 6.29 -6.37
C ALA A 115 6.48 5.56 -7.62
N LEU A 116 7.33 5.35 -8.62
CA LEU A 116 6.96 4.62 -9.83
C LEU A 116 6.51 3.20 -9.51
N LYS A 117 7.20 2.46 -8.61
CA LYS A 117 6.78 1.15 -8.11
C LYS A 117 5.31 1.15 -7.68
N TYR A 118 4.95 2.01 -6.73
CA TYR A 118 3.58 2.06 -6.21
C TYR A 118 2.54 2.54 -7.24
N SER A 119 2.96 3.35 -8.22
CA SER A 119 2.07 3.76 -9.32
C SER A 119 1.69 2.60 -10.25
N THR A 120 2.55 1.58 -10.42
CA THR A 120 2.27 0.44 -11.31
C THR A 120 1.11 -0.44 -10.81
N ALA A 121 0.77 -0.38 -9.52
CA ALA A 121 -0.37 -1.08 -8.95
C ALA A 121 -1.72 -0.42 -9.28
N VAL A 122 -1.74 0.91 -9.52
CA VAL A 122 -2.97 1.68 -9.74
C VAL A 122 -3.75 1.22 -10.99
N PRO A 123 -3.12 1.04 -12.17
CA PRO A 123 -3.82 0.51 -13.35
C PRO A 123 -4.40 -0.89 -13.12
N VAL A 124 -3.71 -1.75 -12.37
CA VAL A 124 -4.18 -3.10 -12.05
C VAL A 124 -5.48 -3.03 -11.26
N ILE A 125 -5.53 -2.19 -10.23
CA ILE A 125 -6.71 -2.02 -9.36
C ILE A 125 -7.88 -1.43 -10.16
N PHE A 126 -7.62 -0.37 -10.95
CA PHE A 126 -8.66 0.27 -11.76
C PHE A 126 -9.25 -0.69 -12.79
N LEU A 127 -8.41 -1.38 -13.56
CA LEU A 127 -8.87 -2.35 -14.57
C LEU A 127 -9.60 -3.53 -13.92
N SER A 128 -9.21 -3.95 -12.71
CA SER A 128 -9.95 -4.97 -11.95
C SER A 128 -11.37 -4.52 -11.58
N ALA A 129 -11.56 -3.23 -11.27
CA ALA A 129 -12.88 -2.66 -11.00
C ALA A 129 -13.72 -2.53 -12.27
N THR A 130 -13.10 -2.16 -13.38
CA THR A 130 -13.75 -2.03 -14.69
C THR A 130 -14.37 -3.34 -15.15
N LYS A 131 -13.80 -4.49 -14.78
CA LYS A 131 -14.34 -5.83 -15.05
C LYS A 131 -15.84 -5.96 -14.76
N TYR A 132 -16.31 -5.35 -13.67
CA TYR A 132 -17.70 -5.44 -13.24
C TYR A 132 -18.61 -4.43 -13.94
N HIS A 133 -18.07 -3.43 -14.63
CA HIS A 133 -18.85 -2.37 -15.26
C HIS A 133 -18.91 -2.48 -16.79
N VAL A 134 -18.16 -3.40 -17.39
CA VAL A 134 -18.10 -3.58 -18.84
C VAL A 134 -18.75 -4.88 -19.29
N LEU A 135 -19.21 -4.89 -20.54
CA LEU A 135 -19.75 -6.09 -21.17
C LEU A 135 -18.68 -7.20 -21.27
N PRO A 136 -19.05 -8.49 -21.15
CA PRO A 136 -18.11 -9.60 -21.18
C PRO A 136 -17.22 -9.65 -22.44
N ASP A 137 -17.77 -9.26 -23.59
CA ASP A 137 -17.03 -9.24 -24.87
C ASP A 137 -15.95 -8.16 -24.88
N SER A 138 -16.26 -6.95 -24.40
CA SER A 138 -15.28 -5.87 -24.27
C SER A 138 -14.21 -6.20 -23.22
N TRP A 139 -14.60 -6.85 -22.11
CA TRP A 139 -13.66 -7.33 -21.11
C TRP A 139 -12.64 -8.28 -21.72
N THR A 140 -13.11 -9.33 -22.40
CA THR A 140 -12.25 -10.41 -22.91
C THR A 140 -11.30 -9.91 -23.99
N ASN A 141 -11.77 -9.04 -24.88
CA ASN A 141 -11.00 -8.60 -26.05
C ASN A 141 -10.07 -7.41 -25.78
N PHE A 142 -10.47 -6.47 -24.92
CA PHE A 142 -9.73 -5.21 -24.73
C PHE A 142 -9.15 -5.05 -23.31
N TYR A 143 -10.00 -5.12 -22.29
CA TYR A 143 -9.59 -4.79 -20.92
C TYR A 143 -8.75 -5.90 -20.26
N ARG A 144 -9.03 -7.18 -20.55
CA ARG A 144 -8.32 -8.31 -19.97
C ARG A 144 -6.84 -8.36 -20.40
N PRO A 145 -6.48 -8.18 -21.68
CA PRO A 145 -5.07 -8.05 -22.08
C PRO A 145 -4.35 -6.88 -21.38
N LEU A 146 -4.99 -5.71 -21.28
CA LEU A 146 -4.43 -4.54 -20.59
C LEU A 146 -4.22 -4.79 -19.10
N TRP A 147 -5.18 -5.47 -18.45
CA TRP A 147 -5.09 -5.86 -17.06
C TRP A 147 -3.96 -6.86 -16.83
N LEU A 148 -3.81 -7.85 -17.70
CA LEU A 148 -2.70 -8.81 -17.65
C LEU A 148 -1.35 -8.12 -17.82
N LEU A 149 -1.21 -7.24 -18.82
CA LEU A 149 0.01 -6.47 -19.04
C LEU A 149 0.37 -5.62 -17.83
N SER A 150 -0.60 -4.89 -17.29
CA SER A 150 -0.42 -4.05 -16.09
C SER A 150 0.01 -4.91 -14.89
N SER A 151 -0.63 -6.07 -14.70
CA SER A 151 -0.31 -7.00 -13.62
C SER A 151 1.10 -7.56 -13.76
N MET A 152 1.51 -7.86 -14.99
CA MET A 152 2.85 -8.35 -15.30
C MET A 152 3.92 -7.29 -14.98
N ILE A 153 3.71 -6.05 -15.43
CA ILE A 153 4.61 -4.92 -15.14
C ILE A 153 4.72 -4.68 -13.63
N ASN A 154 3.58 -4.60 -12.92
CA ASN A 154 3.57 -4.40 -11.47
C ASN A 154 4.33 -5.52 -10.74
N SER A 155 4.11 -6.78 -11.12
CA SER A 155 4.75 -7.93 -10.48
C SER A 155 6.25 -7.98 -10.76
N LEU A 156 6.66 -7.76 -12.02
CA LEU A 156 8.08 -7.75 -12.40
C LEU A 156 8.84 -6.59 -11.76
N TYR A 157 8.23 -5.40 -11.71
CA TYR A 157 8.85 -4.25 -11.05
C TYR A 157 9.01 -4.52 -9.55
N SER A 158 7.94 -5.00 -8.88
CA SER A 158 7.99 -5.29 -7.44
C SER A 158 9.04 -6.36 -7.14
N PHE A 159 9.07 -7.44 -7.92
CA PHE A 159 10.10 -8.48 -7.79
C PHE A 159 11.52 -7.95 -8.00
N TYR A 160 11.74 -7.13 -9.04
CA TYR A 160 13.03 -6.49 -9.28
C TYR A 160 13.44 -5.62 -8.09
N TRP A 161 12.50 -4.85 -7.53
CA TRP A 161 12.74 -4.01 -6.37
C TRP A 161 13.12 -4.85 -5.15
N ASP A 162 12.35 -5.88 -4.82
CA ASP A 162 12.58 -6.74 -3.66
C ASP A 162 13.98 -7.38 -3.74
N VAL A 163 14.37 -7.92 -4.91
CA VAL A 163 15.67 -8.57 -5.12
C VAL A 163 16.84 -7.59 -5.02
N THR A 164 16.73 -6.41 -5.65
CA THR A 164 17.87 -5.49 -5.80
C THR A 164 17.98 -4.45 -4.69
N ARG A 165 16.84 -4.06 -4.09
CA ARG A 165 16.78 -3.00 -3.08
C ARG A 165 16.59 -3.59 -1.70
N ASP A 166 15.56 -4.41 -1.52
CA ASP A 166 15.17 -4.85 -0.18
C ASP A 166 16.02 -6.01 0.32
N TRP A 167 16.46 -6.91 -0.56
CA TRP A 167 17.28 -8.09 -0.21
C TRP A 167 18.77 -7.92 -0.51
N ASP A 168 19.16 -6.82 -1.18
CA ASP A 168 20.53 -6.52 -1.60
C ASP A 168 21.28 -7.76 -2.13
N LEU A 169 20.61 -8.55 -3.00
CA LEU A 169 21.21 -9.72 -3.63
C LEU A 169 22.17 -9.25 -4.73
N SER A 170 23.29 -8.72 -4.28
CA SER A 170 24.41 -8.21 -5.05
C SER A 170 25.24 -9.35 -5.68
N VAL A 171 24.60 -10.48 -6.01
CA VAL A 171 25.21 -11.73 -6.51
C VAL A 171 25.96 -11.52 -7.84
N PHE A 172 25.70 -10.42 -8.54
CA PHE A 172 26.44 -10.03 -9.76
C PHE A 172 27.36 -8.81 -9.60
N SER A 173 27.36 -8.11 -8.45
CA SER A 173 28.34 -7.04 -8.20
C SER A 173 29.59 -7.68 -7.62
N ARG A 174 30.61 -7.82 -8.47
CA ARG A 174 31.95 -8.28 -8.12
C ARG A 174 32.40 -7.76 -6.75
N ILE A 175 32.93 -8.68 -5.96
CA ILE A 175 33.76 -8.51 -4.76
C ILE A 175 34.37 -7.10 -4.72
N SER A 176 33.78 -6.21 -3.93
CA SER A 176 34.49 -5.05 -3.39
C SER A 176 34.30 -5.10 -1.89
N SER A 177 35.37 -5.49 -1.22
CA SER A 177 35.48 -5.57 0.22
C SER A 177 35.27 -4.18 0.83
N SER A 178 34.19 -4.01 1.61
CA SER A 178 34.22 -3.45 2.97
C SER A 178 32.84 -2.91 3.39
N LYS A 179 32.46 -3.27 4.63
CA LYS A 179 31.28 -2.86 5.40
C LYS A 179 29.96 -3.56 5.06
N ILE A 180 29.83 -4.78 5.57
CA ILE A 180 28.53 -5.30 6.04
C ILE A 180 28.19 -4.49 7.31
N HIS A 181 27.62 -3.30 7.11
CA HIS A 181 26.62 -2.83 8.05
C HIS A 181 25.33 -3.49 7.61
N ILE A 182 24.61 -4.10 8.55
CA ILE A 182 23.17 -4.38 8.40
C ILE A 182 22.52 -3.01 8.25
N PHE A 183 22.54 -2.48 7.03
CA PHE A 183 21.98 -1.20 6.66
C PHE A 183 20.57 -1.54 6.23
N VAL A 184 19.60 -1.30 7.11
CA VAL A 184 18.29 -0.84 6.66
C VAL A 184 18.62 0.27 5.66
N GLN A 185 18.42 0.00 4.37
CA GLN A 185 18.78 0.91 3.29
C GLN A 185 18.36 2.32 3.72
N PRO A 186 19.23 3.35 3.60
CA PRO A 186 18.85 4.68 4.02
C PRO A 186 17.68 5.05 3.11
N TYR A 187 16.47 5.04 3.66
CA TYR A 187 15.25 5.35 2.96
C TYR A 187 15.24 6.83 2.60
N CYS A 188 16.13 7.34 1.74
CA CYS A 188 16.32 8.78 1.48
C CYS A 188 16.07 9.66 2.74
N MET A 189 16.43 9.18 3.94
CA MET A 189 16.24 9.90 5.19
C MET A 189 17.63 10.35 5.52
N GLU A 190 17.90 11.59 5.13
CA GLU A 190 19.04 12.32 5.62
C GLU A 190 18.76 12.55 7.12
N ASP A 191 19.08 11.53 7.92
CA ASP A 191 19.18 11.70 9.36
C ASP A 191 20.34 12.67 9.55
N ASN A 192 19.99 13.92 9.86
CA ASN A 192 20.88 14.88 10.48
C ASN A 192 21.46 14.25 11.75
N GLY A 193 22.52 13.44 11.63
CA GLY A 193 23.50 13.16 12.67
C GLY A 193 23.03 12.60 14.02
N TYR A 194 21.82 12.08 14.17
CA TYR A 194 21.39 11.44 15.43
C TYR A 194 21.22 9.95 15.25
N ILE A 195 22.30 9.25 15.61
CA ILE A 195 22.32 7.82 15.92
C ILE A 195 21.12 7.52 16.82
N ILE A 196 20.16 6.76 16.30
CA ILE A 196 19.13 6.12 17.10
C ILE A 196 19.83 5.01 17.89
N GLY A 197 20.43 5.41 19.01
CA GLY A 197 20.89 4.47 20.02
C GLY A 197 19.67 3.75 20.56
N LEU A 198 19.56 2.47 20.25
CA LEU A 198 18.81 1.54 21.07
C LEU A 198 19.47 1.55 22.47
N SER A 199 18.76 2.13 23.43
CA SER A 199 18.94 1.88 24.86
C SER A 199 17.60 1.41 25.42
#